data_AF-A0A7Y2BYA5-F1
#
_entry.id   AF-A0A7Y2BYA5-F1
#
_cell.length_a   1.000
_cell.length_b   1.000
_cell.length_c   1.000
_cell.angle_alpha   90.00
_cell.angle_beta   90.00
_cell.angle_gamma   90.00
#
_symmetry.space_group_name_H-M   'P 1'
#
loop_
_entity.id
_entity.type
_entity.pdbx_description
1 polymer ?
#
loop_
_entity_poly.entity_id
_entity_poly.type
_entity_poly.pdbx_seq_one_letter_code
_entity_poly.pdbx_strand_id
1 'polypeptide(L)'
;MKLKYLLALLVFGMLFTSCEEDIIEESQSEIIYQPPKVTVASGVSGIVTDQLGNALGEVTIQYENEQYKTDENGYFIINDESAREDGALLTFTESGYFENFKFYMPEPGKLSFLRVQMVERNLAGNIDGTIGGTITLDDGAKIQFPANAFKDAAGNEYNGQVNVYAHWYDPTSEDLNATMPGDLRATNEIGEAFQLATYGMMAVDLTSNTGAELNLREGVNASLEFPLPGSLADNAPEEILVWSFNENTGYWVEEATAIKSDGVYT
;
A
#
# COMPACT_ATOMS: atom_id res chain seq x y z
N MET A 1 -18.95 -43.43 -67.15
CA MET A 1 -18.62 -44.88 -67.05
C MET A 1 -17.15 -45.03 -67.43
N LYS A 2 -16.20 -45.65 -66.72
CA LYS A 2 -16.12 -46.50 -65.51
C LYS A 2 -14.63 -46.44 -65.09
N LEU A 3 -14.29 -46.12 -63.84
CA LEU A 3 -13.95 -47.09 -62.79
C LEU A 3 -13.05 -48.25 -63.26
N LYS A 4 -11.78 -48.26 -62.84
CA LYS A 4 -11.00 -49.48 -62.58
C LYS A 4 -10.07 -49.31 -61.38
N TYR A 5 -10.38 -50.08 -60.35
CA TYR A 5 -9.60 -50.34 -59.16
C TYR A 5 -8.31 -51.13 -59.44
N LEU A 6 -7.45 -51.16 -58.42
CA LEU A 6 -6.62 -52.29 -58.00
C LEU A 6 -5.39 -52.60 -58.88
N LEU A 7 -4.18 -52.40 -58.36
CA LEU A 7 -3.37 -53.50 -57.80
C LEU A 7 -1.99 -52.99 -57.33
N ALA A 8 -1.58 -53.50 -56.16
CA ALA A 8 -0.22 -53.96 -55.84
C ALA A 8 0.91 -52.97 -55.45
N LEU A 9 1.38 -53.19 -54.21
CA LEU A 9 2.78 -53.21 -53.77
C LEU A 9 3.55 -51.87 -53.74
N LEU A 10 3.75 -51.31 -52.53
CA LEU A 10 4.99 -51.58 -51.79
C LEU A 10 4.83 -51.18 -50.31
N VAL A 11 4.77 -52.19 -49.46
CA VAL A 11 5.00 -52.09 -48.01
C VAL A 11 6.52 -52.07 -47.82
N PHE A 12 7.10 -50.95 -47.39
CA PHE A 12 8.36 -50.94 -46.66
C PHE A 12 8.56 -49.57 -46.00
N GLY A 13 8.51 -49.53 -44.66
CA GLY A 13 8.82 -48.30 -43.91
C GLY A 13 8.03 -48.08 -42.63
N MET A 14 7.77 -49.12 -41.83
CA MET A 14 7.47 -48.94 -40.40
C MET A 14 8.59 -49.61 -39.60
N LEU A 15 9.62 -48.82 -39.30
CA LEU A 15 10.46 -49.05 -38.14
C LEU A 15 10.09 -47.93 -37.16
N PHE A 16 9.27 -48.29 -36.19
CA PHE A 16 8.93 -47.43 -35.06
C PHE A 16 10.20 -47.21 -34.23
N THR A 17 10.73 -46.00 -34.28
CA THR A 17 11.59 -45.46 -33.21
C THR A 17 10.73 -44.45 -32.45
N SER A 18 10.06 -44.93 -31.41
CA SER A 18 9.40 -44.08 -30.40
C SER A 18 9.77 -44.68 -29.05
N CYS A 19 10.98 -44.36 -28.61
CA CYS A 19 11.22 -44.12 -27.19
C CYS A 19 11.05 -42.61 -27.04
N GLU A 20 9.87 -42.19 -26.64
CA GLU A 20 9.68 -40.87 -26.03
C GLU A 20 10.12 -41.06 -24.58
N GLU A 21 11.22 -40.40 -24.18
CA GLU A 21 11.56 -40.30 -22.76
C GLU A 21 10.46 -39.45 -22.11
N ASP A 22 9.64 -40.07 -21.27
CA ASP A 22 8.71 -39.34 -20.40
C ASP A 22 9.54 -38.49 -19.42
N ILE A 23 9.77 -37.25 -19.79
CA ILE A 23 10.24 -36.21 -18.87
C ILE A 23 9.05 -35.88 -17.98
N ILE A 24 9.04 -36.44 -16.77
CA ILE A 24 8.14 -35.98 -15.71
C ILE A 24 8.66 -34.60 -15.30
N GLU A 25 8.11 -33.55 -15.90
CA GLU A 25 8.22 -32.21 -15.34
C GLU A 25 7.46 -32.23 -14.01
N GLU A 26 8.20 -32.36 -12.91
CA GLU A 26 7.70 -32.00 -11.58
C GLU A 26 7.43 -30.48 -11.57
N SER A 27 6.26 -30.11 -12.08
CA SER A 27 5.68 -28.81 -11.77
C SER A 27 5.28 -28.84 -10.30
N GLN A 28 6.19 -28.37 -9.45
CA GLN A 28 5.80 -27.89 -8.13
C GLN A 28 4.98 -26.62 -8.34
N SER A 29 3.70 -26.77 -8.64
CA SER A 29 2.75 -25.71 -8.33
C SER A 29 2.64 -25.69 -6.82
N GLU A 30 3.24 -24.68 -6.19
CA GLU A 30 2.82 -24.31 -4.84
C GLU A 30 1.32 -24.05 -4.90
N ILE A 31 0.54 -24.95 -4.31
CA ILE A 31 -0.88 -24.72 -4.08
C ILE A 31 -0.93 -23.68 -2.96
N ILE A 32 -0.88 -22.40 -3.33
CA ILE A 32 -1.22 -21.33 -2.39
C ILE A 32 -2.70 -21.52 -2.06
N TYR A 33 -2.99 -22.10 -0.90
CA TYR A 33 -4.34 -22.17 -0.36
C TYR A 33 -4.81 -20.73 -0.11
N GLN A 34 -5.54 -20.16 -1.06
CA GLN A 34 -6.28 -18.92 -0.82
C GLN A 34 -7.65 -19.32 -0.29
N PRO A 35 -7.94 -19.12 1.02
CA PRO A 35 -9.29 -19.34 1.52
C PRO A 35 -10.27 -18.49 0.69
N PRO A 36 -11.44 -19.02 0.34
CA PRO A 36 -12.41 -18.28 -0.47
C PRO A 36 -12.75 -16.95 0.20
N LYS A 37 -12.75 -15.87 -0.59
CA LYS A 37 -13.15 -14.52 -0.16
C LYS A 37 -14.63 -14.56 0.23
N VAL A 38 -14.94 -14.71 1.52
CA VAL A 38 -16.33 -14.67 2.02
C VAL A 38 -16.77 -13.22 2.08
N THR A 39 -17.94 -12.91 1.52
CA THR A 39 -18.52 -11.58 1.58
C THR A 39 -19.91 -11.62 2.20
N VAL A 40 -20.27 -10.51 2.85
CA VAL A 40 -21.57 -10.29 3.51
C VAL A 40 -22.13 -8.94 3.13
N ALA A 41 -23.46 -8.82 3.11
CA ALA A 41 -24.13 -7.53 2.98
C ALA A 41 -24.05 -6.76 4.31
N SER A 42 -23.41 -5.60 4.29
CA SER A 42 -23.22 -4.72 5.44
C SER A 42 -23.17 -3.27 4.97
N GLY A 43 -23.30 -2.32 5.89
CA GLY A 43 -22.97 -0.93 5.60
C GLY A 43 -22.00 -0.35 6.62
N VAL A 44 -21.60 0.89 6.37
CA VAL A 44 -20.69 1.66 7.19
C VAL A 44 -21.11 3.12 7.18
N SER A 45 -21.00 3.76 8.33
CA SER A 45 -21.19 5.20 8.50
C SER A 45 -20.00 5.78 9.25
N GLY A 46 -19.83 7.08 9.23
CA GLY A 46 -18.74 7.68 9.97
C GLY A 46 -18.70 9.19 9.90
N ILE A 47 -17.70 9.74 10.57
CA ILE A 47 -17.39 11.17 10.56
C ILE A 47 -15.93 11.33 10.15
N VAL A 48 -15.69 12.28 9.24
CA VAL A 48 -14.37 12.69 8.79
C VAL A 48 -14.07 14.10 9.30
N THR A 49 -12.91 14.27 9.94
CA THR A 49 -12.44 15.56 10.46
C THR A 49 -11.01 15.86 10.05
N ASP A 50 -10.57 17.11 10.22
CA ASP A 50 -9.16 17.49 10.18
C ASP A 50 -8.46 17.19 11.53
N GLN A 51 -7.16 17.50 11.61
CA GLN A 51 -6.33 17.33 12.82
C GLN A 51 -6.78 18.20 14.01
N LEU A 52 -7.61 19.23 13.77
CA LEU A 52 -8.18 20.11 14.80
C LEU A 52 -9.58 19.67 15.24
N GLY A 53 -10.14 18.63 14.62
CA GLY A 53 -11.48 18.11 14.89
C GLY A 53 -12.61 18.85 14.16
N ASN A 54 -12.29 19.72 13.20
CA ASN A 54 -13.32 20.33 12.35
C ASN A 54 -13.83 19.30 11.34
N ALA A 55 -15.14 19.30 11.12
CA ALA A 55 -15.77 18.45 10.11
C ALA A 55 -15.27 18.77 8.70
N LEU A 56 -14.97 17.73 7.91
CA LEU A 56 -14.58 17.85 6.51
C LEU A 56 -15.70 17.36 5.60
N GLY A 57 -16.40 18.28 4.97
CA GLY A 57 -17.38 17.99 3.93
C GLY A 57 -16.76 17.81 2.55
N GLU A 58 -17.50 17.15 1.65
CA GLU A 58 -17.10 16.85 0.27
C GLU A 58 -15.91 15.88 0.11
N VAL A 59 -15.42 15.30 1.21
CA VAL A 59 -14.37 14.27 1.19
C VAL A 59 -14.86 13.11 0.35
N THR A 60 -14.08 12.76 -0.66
CA THR A 60 -14.36 11.62 -1.53
C THR A 60 -14.04 10.33 -0.81
N ILE A 61 -14.99 9.39 -0.80
CA ILE A 61 -14.81 8.06 -0.21
C ILE A 61 -14.97 7.03 -1.32
N GLN A 62 -13.89 6.34 -1.65
CA GLN A 62 -13.89 5.26 -2.62
C GLN A 62 -14.11 3.93 -1.89
N TYR A 63 -15.07 3.15 -2.39
CA TYR A 63 -15.29 1.77 -2.00
C TYR A 63 -15.44 0.90 -3.26
N GLU A 64 -14.50 -0.01 -3.48
CA GLU A 64 -14.44 -0.81 -4.71
C GLU A 64 -14.48 0.10 -5.96
N ASN A 65 -15.56 0.06 -6.76
CA ASN A 65 -15.73 0.91 -7.95
C ASN A 65 -16.72 2.07 -7.72
N GLU A 66 -17.20 2.26 -6.50
CA GLU A 66 -18.19 3.26 -6.15
C GLU A 66 -17.59 4.41 -5.35
N GLN A 67 -18.15 5.59 -5.56
CA GLN A 67 -17.68 6.82 -4.94
C GLN A 67 -18.82 7.47 -4.15
N TYR A 68 -18.51 7.82 -2.91
CA TYR A 68 -19.38 8.49 -1.97
C TYR A 68 -18.73 9.80 -1.52
N LYS A 69 -19.48 10.63 -0.80
CA LYS A 69 -18.99 11.89 -0.25
C LYS A 69 -19.51 12.14 1.15
N THR A 70 -18.70 12.82 1.96
CA THR A 70 -19.19 13.38 3.23
C THR A 70 -20.08 14.60 3.01
N ASP A 71 -21.06 14.78 3.89
CA ASP A 71 -21.87 16.00 3.94
C ASP A 71 -21.14 17.17 4.63
N GLU A 72 -21.79 18.32 4.76
CA GLU A 72 -21.21 19.53 5.41
C GLU A 72 -20.77 19.33 6.87
N ASN A 73 -21.25 18.27 7.54
CA ASN A 73 -20.87 17.92 8.91
C ASN A 73 -19.81 16.81 8.95
N GLY A 74 -19.21 16.50 7.80
CA GLY A 74 -18.22 15.44 7.66
C GLY A 74 -18.79 14.04 7.79
N TYR A 75 -20.12 13.90 7.80
CA TYR A 75 -20.78 12.62 7.97
C TYR A 75 -20.94 11.90 6.64
N PHE A 76 -20.77 10.58 6.64
CA PHE A 76 -21.07 9.73 5.49
C PHE A 76 -21.83 8.47 5.90
N ILE A 77 -22.51 7.87 4.93
CA ILE A 77 -23.13 6.55 5.05
C ILE A 77 -23.07 5.81 3.71
N ILE A 78 -22.66 4.56 3.78
CA ILE A 78 -22.63 3.58 2.69
C ILE A 78 -23.50 2.40 3.15
N ASN A 79 -24.56 2.09 2.42
CA ASN A 79 -25.54 1.09 2.84
C ASN A 79 -25.47 -0.16 1.97
N ASP A 80 -25.67 -1.32 2.61
CA ASP A 80 -26.04 -2.59 1.95
C ASP A 80 -25.10 -3.04 0.81
N GLU A 81 -23.81 -2.79 1.00
CA GLU A 81 -22.77 -3.19 0.07
C GLU A 81 -22.22 -4.59 0.39
N SER A 82 -21.76 -5.30 -0.64
CA SER A 82 -21.06 -6.58 -0.47
C SER A 82 -19.65 -6.30 0.06
N ALA A 83 -19.39 -6.68 1.30
CA ALA A 83 -18.14 -6.43 2.00
C ALA A 83 -17.44 -7.73 2.37
N ARG A 84 -16.11 -7.76 2.29
CA ARG A 84 -15.34 -8.92 2.74
C ARG A 84 -15.45 -9.07 4.25
N GLU A 85 -15.76 -10.27 4.73
CA GLU A 85 -15.90 -10.53 6.17
C GLU A 85 -14.62 -10.24 6.96
N ASP A 86 -13.45 -10.33 6.32
CA ASP A 86 -12.16 -10.04 6.94
C ASP A 86 -11.79 -8.56 6.90
N GLY A 87 -12.65 -7.67 6.41
CA GLY A 87 -12.44 -6.22 6.38
C GLY A 87 -12.59 -5.64 4.97
N ALA A 88 -13.33 -4.53 4.89
CA ALA A 88 -13.58 -3.79 3.66
C ALA A 88 -12.83 -2.44 3.70
N LEU A 89 -11.96 -2.23 2.71
CA LEU A 89 -11.11 -1.04 2.62
C LEU A 89 -11.87 0.14 2.02
N LEU A 90 -11.78 1.29 2.67
CA LEU A 90 -12.24 2.58 2.18
C LEU A 90 -11.04 3.50 1.99
N THR A 91 -11.00 4.20 0.85
CA THR A 91 -10.02 5.27 0.60
C THR A 91 -10.70 6.62 0.71
N PHE A 92 -10.10 7.55 1.44
CA PHE A 92 -10.59 8.90 1.68
C PHE A 92 -9.62 9.90 1.03
N THR A 93 -10.14 10.72 0.11
CA THR A 93 -9.35 11.71 -0.62
C THR A 93 -10.00 13.08 -0.49
N GLU A 94 -9.20 14.08 -0.10
CA GLU A 94 -9.60 15.48 -0.04
C GLU A 94 -8.40 16.38 -0.39
N SER A 95 -8.67 17.49 -1.08
CA SER A 95 -7.60 18.38 -1.53
C SER A 95 -6.86 18.99 -0.34
N GLY A 96 -5.54 18.88 -0.34
CA GLY A 96 -4.68 19.43 0.72
C GLY A 96 -4.43 18.47 1.89
N TYR A 97 -4.92 17.23 1.81
CA TYR A 97 -4.68 16.17 2.78
C TYR A 97 -3.95 14.99 2.13
N PHE A 98 -3.22 14.21 2.92
CA PHE A 98 -2.77 12.89 2.48
C PHE A 98 -3.97 11.97 2.33
N GLU A 99 -3.92 11.04 1.38
CA GLU A 99 -4.95 10.01 1.28
C GLU A 99 -5.00 9.19 2.58
N ASN A 100 -6.21 8.86 3.03
CA ASN A 100 -6.41 8.04 4.22
C ASN A 100 -7.11 6.74 3.83
N PHE A 101 -6.76 5.67 4.53
CA PHE A 101 -7.22 4.33 4.22
C PHE A 101 -7.76 3.71 5.51
N LYS A 102 -9.00 3.23 5.52
CA LYS A 102 -9.57 2.57 6.70
C LYS A 102 -10.30 1.31 6.32
N PHE A 103 -10.07 0.27 7.10
CA PHE A 103 -10.95 -0.89 7.08
C PHE A 103 -12.16 -0.62 7.96
N TYR A 104 -13.33 -1.05 7.50
CA TYR A 104 -14.42 -1.38 8.40
C TYR A 104 -14.63 -2.89 8.40
N MET A 105 -14.95 -3.42 9.58
CA MET A 105 -15.39 -4.81 9.71
C MET A 105 -16.89 -4.87 9.44
N PRO A 106 -17.35 -5.60 8.42
CA PRO A 106 -18.77 -5.67 8.14
C PRO A 106 -19.49 -6.53 9.18
N GLU A 107 -20.68 -6.08 9.57
CA GLU A 107 -21.59 -6.83 10.43
C GLU A 107 -22.92 -7.01 9.68
N PRO A 108 -23.33 -8.26 9.35
CA PRO A 108 -24.54 -8.50 8.56
C PRO A 108 -25.78 -7.79 9.12
N GLY A 109 -26.41 -6.97 8.28
CA GLY A 109 -27.61 -6.21 8.64
C GLY A 109 -27.39 -5.06 9.63
N LYS A 110 -26.14 -4.61 9.82
CA LYS A 110 -25.78 -3.46 10.66
C LYS A 110 -24.91 -2.45 9.90
N LEU A 111 -24.83 -1.26 10.48
CA LEU A 111 -23.88 -0.22 10.08
C LEU A 111 -22.72 -0.20 11.07
N SER A 112 -21.52 -0.48 10.57
CA SER A 112 -20.28 -0.20 11.29
C SER A 112 -20.06 1.31 11.37
N PHE A 113 -19.33 1.78 12.38
CA PHE A 113 -19.05 3.21 12.55
C PHE A 113 -17.54 3.47 12.54
N LEU A 114 -17.11 4.42 11.72
CA LEU A 114 -15.72 4.86 11.62
C LEU A 114 -15.57 6.32 12.07
N ARG A 115 -14.42 6.60 12.69
CA ARG A 115 -13.90 7.96 12.85
C ARG A 115 -12.62 8.06 12.04
N VAL A 116 -12.56 9.04 11.15
CA VAL A 116 -11.42 9.25 10.26
C VAL A 116 -10.92 10.66 10.47
N GLN A 117 -9.62 10.81 10.67
CA GLN A 117 -8.99 12.11 10.81
C GLN A 117 -7.97 12.29 9.68
N MET A 118 -8.25 13.20 8.76
CA MET A 118 -7.39 13.49 7.62
C MET A 118 -6.16 14.28 8.10
N VAL A 119 -4.99 13.92 7.59
CA VAL A 119 -3.72 14.59 7.90
C VAL A 119 -3.40 15.59 6.81
N GLU A 120 -3.10 16.83 7.19
CA GLU A 120 -2.75 17.88 6.22
C GLU A 120 -1.47 17.52 5.45
N ARG A 121 -1.51 17.74 4.15
CA ARG A 121 -0.41 17.50 3.23
C ARG A 121 0.51 18.70 3.17
N ASN A 122 1.31 18.86 4.21
CA ASN A 122 2.21 19.99 4.39
C ASN A 122 3.56 19.78 3.68
N LEU A 123 4.05 20.85 3.02
CA LEU A 123 5.35 20.83 2.33
C LEU A 123 6.46 20.78 3.37
N ALA A 124 7.19 19.67 3.43
CA ALA A 124 8.32 19.47 4.32
C ALA A 124 9.61 20.10 3.75
N GLY A 125 9.74 20.17 2.42
CA GLY A 125 10.82 20.92 1.78
C GLY A 125 11.02 20.60 0.31
N ASN A 126 12.19 21.00 -0.22
CA ASN A 126 12.53 20.85 -1.62
C ASN A 126 13.87 20.14 -1.80
N ILE A 127 13.94 19.27 -2.81
CA ILE A 127 15.15 18.55 -3.21
C ILE A 127 15.47 18.86 -4.68
N ASP A 128 16.75 19.04 -5.00
CA ASP A 128 17.20 19.02 -6.39
C ASP A 128 17.33 17.55 -6.84
N GLY A 129 16.56 17.16 -7.86
CA GLY A 129 16.49 15.77 -8.31
C GLY A 129 17.82 15.19 -8.81
N THR A 130 18.75 16.05 -9.27
CA THR A 130 20.09 15.63 -9.70
C THR A 130 21.00 15.37 -8.50
N ILE A 131 20.88 16.16 -7.43
CA ILE A 131 21.80 16.14 -6.29
C ILE A 131 21.32 15.23 -5.16
N GLY A 132 20.00 15.12 -4.95
CA GLY A 132 19.42 14.52 -3.75
C GLY A 132 19.54 15.45 -2.54
N GLY A 133 19.39 14.89 -1.33
CA GLY A 133 19.50 15.66 -0.09
C GLY A 133 18.64 15.13 1.04
N THR A 134 18.73 15.79 2.20
CA THR A 134 17.98 15.47 3.41
C THR A 134 16.84 16.45 3.62
N ILE A 135 15.66 15.94 3.93
CA ILE A 135 14.56 16.69 4.56
C ILE A 135 14.52 16.30 6.03
N THR A 136 14.37 17.29 6.91
CA THR A 136 14.18 17.08 8.36
C THR A 136 12.87 17.73 8.75
N LEU A 137 11.98 16.96 9.36
CA LEU A 137 10.69 17.41 9.86
C LEU A 137 10.87 18.05 11.24
N ASP A 138 9.89 18.85 11.64
CA ASP A 138 9.90 19.56 12.93
C ASP A 138 9.92 18.60 14.15
N ASP A 139 9.39 17.39 13.97
CA ASP A 139 9.37 16.30 14.95
C ASP A 139 10.71 15.53 15.04
N GLY A 140 11.66 15.84 14.16
CA GLY A 140 12.99 15.23 14.12
C GLY A 140 13.10 14.04 13.18
N ALA A 141 12.02 13.58 12.56
CA ALA A 141 12.08 12.56 11.52
C ALA A 141 12.79 13.09 10.27
N LYS A 142 13.49 12.20 9.55
CA LYS A 142 14.25 12.59 8.35
C LYS A 142 14.00 11.68 7.17
N ILE A 143 14.17 12.26 6.00
CA ILE A 143 14.15 11.55 4.72
C ILE A 143 15.40 11.95 3.94
N GLN A 144 16.21 10.99 3.58
CA GLN A 144 17.40 11.18 2.76
C GLN A 144 17.19 10.56 1.38
N PHE A 145 17.29 11.39 0.35
CA PHE A 145 17.26 10.96 -1.04
C PHE A 145 18.67 10.96 -1.63
N PRO A 146 19.08 9.91 -2.36
CA PRO A 146 20.32 9.93 -3.13
C PRO A 146 20.19 10.82 -4.38
N ALA A 147 21.32 11.07 -5.04
CA ALA A 147 21.35 11.77 -6.33
C ALA A 147 20.62 10.98 -7.42
N ASN A 148 19.94 11.68 -8.34
CA ASN A 148 19.20 11.11 -9.48
C ASN A 148 18.16 10.06 -9.08
N ALA A 149 17.46 10.28 -7.95
CA ALA A 149 16.58 9.29 -7.35
C ALA A 149 15.18 9.20 -7.96
N PHE A 150 14.73 10.24 -8.68
CA PHE A 150 13.32 10.41 -8.99
C PHE A 150 12.98 10.04 -10.44
N LYS A 151 11.73 9.61 -10.64
CA LYS A 151 11.11 9.38 -11.95
C LYS A 151 9.72 9.99 -12.01
N ASP A 152 9.28 10.32 -13.22
CA ASP A 152 7.89 10.70 -13.49
C ASP A 152 6.96 9.48 -13.62
N ALA A 153 5.66 9.73 -13.74
CA ALA A 153 4.65 8.69 -13.93
C ALA A 153 4.82 7.85 -15.21
N ALA A 154 5.55 8.36 -16.21
CA ALA A 154 5.88 7.62 -17.42
C ALA A 154 7.17 6.78 -17.27
N GLY A 155 7.83 6.85 -16.11
CA GLY A 155 9.04 6.12 -15.79
C GLY A 155 10.34 6.81 -16.24
N ASN A 156 10.28 8.03 -16.76
CA ASN A 156 11.48 8.77 -17.16
C ASN A 156 12.17 9.38 -15.94
N GLU A 157 13.50 9.46 -15.98
CA GLU A 157 14.27 10.14 -14.94
C GLU A 157 13.82 11.60 -14.77
N TYR A 158 13.66 12.01 -13.50
CA TYR A 158 13.30 13.37 -13.14
C TYR A 158 14.44 14.03 -12.36
N ASN A 159 15.07 15.02 -12.97
CA ASN A 159 16.23 15.74 -12.42
C ASN A 159 15.90 17.19 -12.03
N GLY A 160 14.62 17.58 -12.07
CA GLY A 160 14.15 18.90 -11.68
C GLY A 160 14.00 19.05 -10.16
N GLN A 161 13.43 20.17 -9.71
CA GLN A 161 13.11 20.37 -8.31
C GLN A 161 11.91 19.50 -7.89
N VAL A 162 12.08 18.78 -6.80
CA VAL A 162 11.08 17.92 -6.16
C VAL A 162 10.56 18.63 -4.92
N ASN A 163 9.25 18.78 -4.82
CA ASN A 163 8.53 19.14 -3.61
C ASN A 163 8.28 17.86 -2.81
N VAL A 164 8.71 17.84 -1.54
CA VAL A 164 8.52 16.72 -0.62
C VAL A 164 7.49 17.14 0.41
N TYR A 165 6.38 16.43 0.44
CA TYR A 165 5.37 16.53 1.49
C TYR A 165 5.55 15.33 2.39
N ALA A 166 5.60 15.54 3.70
CA ALA A 166 5.82 14.45 4.62
C ALA A 166 5.10 14.67 5.95
N HIS A 167 4.68 13.57 6.56
CA HIS A 167 4.15 13.56 7.92
C HIS A 167 4.68 12.33 8.64
N TRP A 168 5.27 12.53 9.83
CA TRP A 168 5.62 11.44 10.73
C TRP A 168 4.47 11.19 11.70
N TYR A 169 4.00 9.94 11.72
CA TYR A 169 3.02 9.46 12.66
C TYR A 169 3.74 8.99 13.93
N ASP A 170 3.68 9.82 14.98
CA ASP A 170 4.22 9.47 16.30
C ASP A 170 3.50 8.21 16.83
N PRO A 171 4.23 7.12 17.12
CA PRO A 171 3.63 5.86 17.58
C PRO A 171 2.96 5.98 18.96
N THR A 172 3.18 7.08 19.68
CA THR A 172 2.62 7.37 21.01
C THR A 172 1.45 8.34 20.98
N SER A 173 1.09 8.85 19.79
CA SER A 173 -0.04 9.77 19.63
C SER A 173 -1.37 9.10 19.98
N GLU A 174 -2.22 9.80 20.74
CA GLU A 174 -3.58 9.34 21.06
C GLU A 174 -4.47 9.24 19.80
N ASP A 175 -4.17 10.07 18.80
CA ASP A 175 -4.91 10.15 17.54
C ASP A 175 -4.38 9.19 16.46
N LEU A 176 -3.32 8.41 16.74
CA LEU A 176 -2.68 7.54 15.76
C LEU A 176 -3.68 6.63 15.04
N ASN A 177 -4.60 6.00 15.77
CA ASN A 177 -5.60 5.11 15.16
C ASN A 177 -6.57 5.85 14.22
N ALA A 178 -6.87 7.12 14.50
CA ALA A 178 -7.76 7.93 13.67
C ALA A 178 -7.06 8.42 12.41
N THR A 179 -5.75 8.68 12.48
CA THR A 179 -4.97 9.29 11.39
C THR A 179 -4.21 8.28 10.53
N MET A 180 -3.66 7.19 11.09
CA MET A 180 -2.79 6.26 10.37
C MET A 180 -3.51 5.53 9.22
N PRO A 181 -2.87 5.27 8.08
CA PRO A 181 -3.42 4.43 7.03
C PRO A 181 -3.56 2.97 7.48
N GLY A 182 -4.70 2.37 7.13
CA GLY A 182 -5.08 1.00 7.47
C GLY A 182 -5.30 0.80 8.97
N ASP A 183 -5.09 -0.43 9.41
CA ASP A 183 -5.23 -0.89 10.79
C ASP A 183 -4.04 -1.77 11.23
N LEU A 184 -2.86 -1.53 10.63
CA LEU A 184 -1.60 -2.24 10.89
C LEU A 184 -1.64 -3.75 10.58
N ARG A 185 -2.56 -4.19 9.73
CA ARG A 185 -2.55 -5.56 9.20
C ARG A 185 -1.55 -5.68 8.07
N ALA A 186 -0.76 -6.74 8.12
CA ALA A 186 0.37 -6.95 7.24
C ALA A 186 0.36 -8.34 6.65
N THR A 187 1.06 -8.51 5.53
CA THR A 187 1.34 -9.80 4.94
C THR A 187 2.81 -9.89 4.56
N ASN A 188 3.45 -11.05 4.81
CA ASN A 188 4.79 -11.31 4.28
C ASN A 188 4.73 -11.85 2.84
N GLU A 189 5.90 -12.11 2.25
CA GLU A 189 6.04 -12.57 0.86
C GLU A 189 5.32 -13.89 0.54
N ILE A 190 5.11 -14.75 1.55
CA ILE A 190 4.40 -16.03 1.42
C ILE A 190 2.90 -15.92 1.77
N GLY A 191 2.41 -14.70 2.04
CA GLY A 191 1.01 -14.42 2.31
C GLY A 191 0.54 -14.71 3.74
N GLU A 192 1.44 -14.91 4.70
CA GLU A 192 1.09 -15.03 6.12
C GLU A 192 0.67 -13.67 6.66
N ALA A 193 -0.44 -13.64 7.42
CA ALA A 193 -0.98 -12.42 7.99
C ALA A 193 -0.37 -12.10 9.36
N PHE A 194 0.00 -10.84 9.57
CA PHE A 194 0.52 -10.30 10.83
C PHE A 194 -0.32 -9.10 11.28
N GLN A 195 -0.32 -8.87 12.59
CA GLN A 195 -0.78 -7.60 13.17
C GLN A 195 0.46 -6.88 13.70
N LEU A 196 0.77 -5.71 13.15
CA LEU A 196 1.95 -4.96 13.54
C LEU A 196 1.72 -4.16 14.82
N ALA A 197 2.80 -3.98 15.56
CA ALA A 197 2.98 -2.86 16.47
C ALA A 197 3.98 -1.89 15.83
N THR A 198 3.78 -0.58 16.01
CA THR A 198 4.58 0.44 15.31
C THR A 198 5.55 1.16 16.25
N TYR A 199 6.75 1.46 15.74
CA TYR A 199 7.71 2.38 16.34
C TYR A 199 7.79 3.72 15.59
N GLY A 200 6.86 3.95 14.66
CA GLY A 200 6.80 5.13 13.81
C GLY A 200 6.37 4.76 12.40
N MET A 201 5.77 5.72 11.71
CA MET A 201 5.34 5.60 10.33
C MET A 201 5.50 6.96 9.65
N MET A 202 5.66 6.98 8.33
CA MET A 202 5.76 8.22 7.58
C MET A 202 4.93 8.16 6.31
N ALA A 203 4.13 9.19 6.07
CA ALA A 203 3.57 9.46 4.75
C ALA A 203 4.52 10.38 3.99
N VAL A 204 4.76 10.09 2.70
CA VAL A 204 5.64 10.88 1.84
C VAL A 204 5.03 10.99 0.45
N ASP A 205 4.74 12.21 0.01
CA ASP A 205 4.36 12.49 -1.37
C ASP A 205 5.43 13.33 -2.06
N LEU A 206 5.73 12.98 -3.30
CA LEU A 206 6.73 13.64 -4.12
C LEU A 206 6.05 14.27 -5.33
N THR A 207 6.25 15.57 -5.55
CA THR A 207 5.73 16.23 -6.76
C THR A 207 6.76 17.12 -7.43
N SER A 208 6.61 17.33 -8.73
CA SER A 208 7.36 18.34 -9.47
C SER A 208 6.86 19.75 -9.11
N ASN A 209 7.57 20.77 -9.59
CA ASN A 209 7.13 22.17 -9.47
C ASN A 209 5.80 22.49 -10.16
N THR A 210 5.32 21.62 -11.06
CA THR A 210 4.00 21.77 -11.69
C THR A 210 2.91 20.97 -10.98
N GLY A 211 3.25 20.33 -9.86
CA GLY A 211 2.33 19.48 -9.09
C GLY A 211 2.14 18.07 -9.66
N ALA A 212 2.95 17.65 -10.64
CA ALA A 212 2.88 16.29 -11.16
C ALA A 212 3.53 15.32 -10.16
N GLU A 213 2.89 14.18 -9.89
CA GLU A 213 3.42 13.14 -9.02
C GLU A 213 4.74 12.57 -9.54
N LEU A 214 5.63 12.27 -8.61
CA LEU A 214 6.92 11.68 -8.83
C LEU A 214 7.07 10.44 -7.94
N ASN A 215 7.94 9.54 -8.34
CA ASN A 215 8.26 8.33 -7.58
C ASN A 215 9.78 8.16 -7.52
N LEU A 216 10.24 7.27 -6.62
CA LEU A 216 11.62 6.80 -6.68
C LEU A 216 11.81 5.88 -7.89
N ARG A 217 13.01 5.92 -8.46
CA ARG A 217 13.44 5.00 -9.50
C ARG A 217 13.48 3.58 -8.96
N GLU A 218 13.28 2.62 -9.87
CA GLU A 218 13.45 1.22 -9.54
C GLU A 218 14.88 0.95 -9.02
N GLY A 219 14.98 0.23 -7.89
CA GLY A 219 16.24 -0.07 -7.23
C GLY A 219 16.91 1.10 -6.51
N VAL A 220 16.24 2.26 -6.41
CA VAL A 220 16.74 3.41 -5.63
C VAL A 220 15.88 3.59 -4.40
N ASN A 221 16.52 3.55 -3.23
CA ASN A 221 15.85 3.70 -1.94
C ASN A 221 16.17 5.07 -1.33
N ALA A 222 15.17 5.65 -0.66
CA ALA A 222 15.41 6.69 0.32
C ALA A 222 15.77 6.05 1.66
N SER A 223 16.51 6.76 2.51
CA SER A 223 16.72 6.37 3.90
C SER A 223 15.80 7.22 4.78
N LEU A 224 15.09 6.56 5.69
CA LEU A 224 14.17 7.19 6.64
C LEU A 224 14.79 7.11 8.03
N GLU A 225 14.77 8.21 8.77
CA GLU A 225 15.13 8.20 10.19
C GLU A 225 13.89 8.52 11.02
N PHE A 226 13.52 7.61 11.92
CA PHE A 226 12.38 7.80 12.82
C PHE A 226 12.86 8.05 14.25
N PRO A 227 12.50 9.19 14.88
CA PRO A 227 12.81 9.43 16.27
C PRO A 227 12.06 8.41 17.13
N LEU A 228 12.76 7.85 18.13
CA LEU A 228 12.17 6.90 19.06
C LEU A 228 11.66 7.64 20.30
N PRO A 229 10.34 7.71 20.54
CA PRO A 229 9.82 8.33 21.74
C PRO A 229 10.38 7.66 23.00
N GLY A 230 10.76 8.48 24.00
CA GLY A 230 11.43 7.99 25.20
C GLY A 230 10.62 6.93 25.97
N SER A 231 9.29 6.96 25.87
CA SER A 231 8.39 5.97 26.47
C SER A 231 8.50 4.57 25.84
N LEU A 232 8.99 4.47 24.60
CA LEU A 232 9.19 3.20 23.89
C LEU A 232 10.65 2.70 23.95
N ALA A 233 11.59 3.58 24.32
CA ALA A 233 13.02 3.33 24.19
C ALA A 233 13.52 2.07 24.93
N ASP A 234 12.97 1.77 26.11
CA ASP A 234 13.40 0.64 26.95
C ASP A 234 13.00 -0.73 26.37
N ASN A 235 11.92 -0.80 25.59
CA ASN A 235 11.41 -2.05 25.01
C ASN A 235 11.66 -2.16 23.50
N ALA A 236 12.14 -1.09 22.88
CA ALA A 236 12.45 -1.02 21.46
C ALA A 236 13.68 -1.91 21.13
N PRO A 237 13.53 -2.93 20.28
CA PRO A 237 14.60 -3.86 19.92
C PRO A 237 15.70 -3.19 19.09
N GLU A 238 16.88 -3.80 19.02
CA GLU A 238 18.01 -3.24 18.23
C GLU A 238 17.76 -3.27 16.72
N GLU A 239 16.95 -4.20 16.23
CA GLU A 239 16.58 -4.36 14.83
C GLU A 239 15.06 -4.58 14.71
N ILE A 240 14.43 -3.94 13.74
CA ILE A 240 13.01 -4.08 13.40
C ILE A 240 12.82 -4.33 11.90
N LEU A 241 11.68 -4.91 11.54
CA LEU A 241 11.23 -4.96 10.15
C LEU A 241 10.62 -3.60 9.75
N VAL A 242 10.89 -3.19 8.52
CA VAL A 242 10.34 -2.01 7.85
C VAL A 242 9.28 -2.48 6.85
N TRP A 243 8.20 -1.73 6.78
CA TRP A 243 7.03 -2.06 5.98
C TRP A 243 6.60 -0.88 5.12
N SER A 244 6.13 -1.14 3.91
CA SER A 244 5.42 -0.16 3.08
C SER A 244 3.92 -0.49 3.01
N PHE A 245 3.10 0.55 3.00
CA PHE A 245 1.66 0.40 2.90
C PHE A 245 1.25 0.19 1.44
N ASN A 246 0.54 -0.90 1.15
CA ASN A 246 -0.02 -1.14 -0.17
C ASN A 246 -1.44 -0.58 -0.24
N GLU A 247 -1.58 0.62 -0.80
CA GLU A 247 -2.84 1.38 -0.92
C GLU A 247 -3.96 0.63 -1.64
N ASN A 248 -3.63 -0.29 -2.55
CA ASN A 248 -4.64 -1.09 -3.27
C ASN A 248 -5.26 -2.18 -2.40
N THR A 249 -4.51 -2.70 -1.44
CA THR A 249 -4.95 -3.82 -0.58
C THR A 249 -5.27 -3.39 0.83
N GLY A 250 -4.68 -2.28 1.29
CA GLY A 250 -4.71 -1.81 2.67
C GLY A 250 -3.75 -2.56 3.60
N TYR A 251 -2.91 -3.47 3.08
CA TYR A 251 -1.98 -4.25 3.88
C TYR A 251 -0.58 -3.64 3.86
N TRP A 252 0.11 -3.76 4.99
CA TRP A 252 1.55 -3.50 5.09
C TRP A 252 2.34 -4.68 4.51
N VAL A 253 3.34 -4.39 3.69
CA VAL A 253 4.21 -5.38 3.04
C VAL A 253 5.63 -5.18 3.54
N GLU A 254 6.29 -6.27 3.91
CA GLU A 254 7.67 -6.25 4.41
C GLU A 254 8.62 -5.78 3.30
N GLU A 255 9.55 -4.88 3.64
CA GLU A 255 10.44 -4.26 2.65
C GLU A 255 11.91 -4.32 3.05
N ALA A 256 12.23 -4.10 4.33
CA ALA A 256 13.62 -4.03 4.80
C ALA A 256 13.73 -4.28 6.31
N THR A 257 14.93 -4.09 6.86
CA THR A 257 15.14 -3.93 8.31
C THR A 257 15.69 -2.55 8.62
N ALA A 258 15.41 -2.07 9.84
CA ALA A 258 15.97 -0.85 10.39
C ALA A 258 16.69 -1.13 11.70
N ILE A 259 17.78 -0.40 11.94
CA ILE A 259 18.64 -0.56 13.11
C ILE A 259 18.46 0.63 14.05
N LYS A 260 18.35 0.35 15.34
CA LYS A 260 18.32 1.36 16.39
C LYS A 260 19.72 1.91 16.63
N SER A 261 19.89 3.22 16.53
CA SER A 261 21.12 3.91 16.94
C SER A 261 20.79 5.31 17.42
N ASP A 262 21.43 5.77 18.50
CA ASP A 262 21.31 7.14 19.00
C ASP A 262 19.86 7.67 19.18
N GLY A 263 18.94 6.77 19.54
CA GLY A 263 17.53 7.12 19.77
C GLY A 263 16.70 7.28 18.50
N VAL A 264 17.18 6.79 17.35
CA VAL A 264 16.41 6.70 16.11
C VAL A 264 16.47 5.28 15.53
N TYR A 265 15.50 4.95 14.68
CA TYR A 265 15.60 3.83 13.73
C TYR A 265 15.99 4.36 12.34
N THR A 266 16.87 3.65 11.64
CA THR A 266 17.31 3.96 10.27
C THR A 266 17.47 2.71 9.43
#